data_AF-A0A1V5BE81-F1
#
_entry.id   AF-A0A1V5BE81-F1
#
_cell.length_a   1.000
_cell.length_b   1.000
_cell.length_c   1.000
_cell.angle_alpha   90.00
_cell.angle_beta   90.00
_cell.angle_gamma   90.00
#
_symmetry.space_group_name_H-M   'P 1'
#
loop_
_entity.id
_entity.type
_entity.pdbx_description
1 polymer ?
#
loop_
_entity_poly.entity_id
_entity_poly.type
_entity_poly.pdbx_seq_one_letter_code
_entity_poly.pdbx_strand_id
1 'polypeptide(L)'
;MSTPFGKRGHFFKIWSEERDLWEWYEIPAEMCPRISEEFLTEEKRTNPWFEQEYHCVFMETTDSVFTFEQVAATVSEEVEPLLIEVPEW
;
A
#
# COMPACT_ATOMS: atom_id res chain seq x y z
N MET A 1 13.92 0.64 0.57
CA MET A 1 12.69 1.43 0.31
C MET A 1 12.18 1.96 1.64
N SER A 2 11.62 3.18 1.68
CA SER A 2 11.28 3.85 2.94
C SER A 2 9.77 3.84 3.21
N THR A 3 9.06 4.88 2.76
CA THR A 3 7.67 5.13 3.12
C THR A 3 6.71 4.46 2.13
N PRO A 4 5.70 3.73 2.60
CA PRO A 4 4.63 3.20 1.74
C PRO A 4 3.96 4.29 0.90
N PHE A 5 3.43 3.92 -0.27
CA PHE A 5 2.68 4.86 -1.13
C PHE A 5 1.53 4.19 -1.87
N GLY A 6 0.52 3.82 -1.09
CA GLY A 6 -0.64 3.06 -1.54
C GLY A 6 -0.34 1.58 -1.82
N LYS A 7 -1.37 0.72 -1.84
CA LYS A 7 -1.30 -0.72 -2.19
C LYS A 7 -1.03 -0.94 -3.68
N ARG A 8 0.15 -0.51 -4.15
CA ARG A 8 0.55 -0.55 -5.54
C ARG A 8 2.06 -0.57 -5.73
N GLY A 9 2.48 -0.92 -6.94
CA GLY A 9 3.87 -0.84 -7.38
C GLY A 9 4.77 -1.87 -6.71
N HIS A 10 6.07 -1.80 -7.01
CA HIS A 10 7.02 -2.81 -6.58
C HIS A 10 7.17 -2.90 -5.05
N PHE A 11 7.00 -1.79 -4.33
CA PHE A 11 7.20 -1.80 -2.88
C PHE A 11 6.10 -2.59 -2.19
N PHE A 12 4.85 -2.28 -2.51
CA PHE A 12 3.74 -3.04 -1.98
C PHE A 12 3.88 -4.52 -2.30
N LYS A 13 4.17 -4.87 -3.57
CA LYS A 13 4.38 -6.26 -3.98
C LYS A 13 5.44 -6.97 -3.14
N ILE A 14 6.63 -6.37 -3.02
CA ILE A 14 7.69 -6.95 -2.20
C ILE A 14 7.24 -7.12 -0.75
N TRP A 15 6.55 -6.11 -0.19
CA TRP A 15 6.12 -6.10 1.19
C TRP A 15 5.00 -7.12 1.49
N SER A 16 4.06 -7.30 0.56
CA SER A 16 2.86 -8.14 0.74
C SER A 16 3.05 -9.59 0.29
N GLU A 17 3.88 -9.83 -0.73
CA GLU A 17 3.98 -11.14 -1.40
C GLU A 17 5.36 -11.76 -1.32
N GLU A 18 6.43 -10.96 -1.30
CA GLU A 18 7.82 -11.44 -1.46
C GLU A 18 8.69 -11.16 -0.24
N ARG A 19 8.08 -10.89 0.93
CA ARG A 19 8.79 -10.41 2.14
C ARG A 19 9.82 -11.42 2.67
N ASP A 20 9.66 -12.70 2.37
CA ASP A 20 10.58 -13.79 2.70
C ASP A 20 11.89 -13.75 1.90
N LEU A 21 11.90 -13.08 0.74
CA LEU A 21 13.08 -12.90 -0.10
C LEU A 21 13.95 -11.71 0.33
N TRP A 22 13.51 -10.91 1.31
CA TRP A 22 14.14 -9.66 1.72
C TRP A 22 14.37 -9.58 3.21
N GLU A 23 15.45 -8.91 3.60
CA GLU A 23 15.58 -8.40 4.96
C GLU A 23 14.68 -7.17 5.11
N TRP A 24 13.81 -7.17 6.12
CA TRP A 24 12.83 -6.12 6.32
C TRP A 24 12.86 -5.60 7.75
N TYR A 25 12.48 -4.34 7.88
CA TYR A 25 12.35 -3.64 9.15
C TYR A 25 11.07 -2.82 9.13
N GLU A 26 10.33 -2.82 10.23
CA GLU A 26 9.10 -2.06 10.40
C GLU A 26 9.23 -1.26 11.70
N ILE A 27 9.36 0.05 11.57
CA ILE A 27 9.66 0.95 12.68
C ILE A 27 8.58 2.05 12.66
N PRO A 28 7.43 1.83 13.32
CA PRO A 28 6.43 2.87 13.49
C PRO A 28 7.01 4.04 14.30
N ALA A 29 6.38 5.21 14.18
CA ALA A 29 6.91 6.45 14.71
C ALA A 29 7.15 6.43 16.23
N GLU A 30 6.34 5.69 16.99
CA GLU A 30 6.47 5.51 18.44
C GLU A 30 7.78 4.81 18.85
N MET A 31 8.40 4.05 17.92
CA MET A 31 9.71 3.44 18.16
C MET A 31 10.88 4.40 17.89
N CYS A 32 10.62 5.59 17.34
CA CYS A 32 11.63 6.62 17.11
C CYS A 32 11.62 7.64 18.26
N PRO A 33 12.61 7.64 19.17
CA PRO A 33 12.64 8.55 20.33
C PRO A 33 12.79 10.03 19.97
N ARG A 34 12.95 10.35 18.68
CA ARG A 34 13.01 11.72 18.17
C ARG A 34 11.64 12.30 17.81
N ILE A 35 10.60 11.46 17.80
CA ILE A 35 9.23 11.85 17.49
C ILE A 35 8.46 11.84 18.81
N SER A 36 7.86 12.97 19.16
CA SER A 36 7.09 13.09 20.41
C SER A 36 5.64 12.68 20.20
N GLU A 37 4.98 12.28 21.28
CA GLU A 37 3.55 11.94 21.25
C GLU A 37 2.68 13.15 20.90
N GLU A 38 3.06 14.35 21.34
CA GLU A 38 2.36 15.59 21.00
C GLU A 38 2.43 15.89 19.49
N PHE A 39 3.59 15.66 18.88
CA PHE A 39 3.74 15.81 17.43
C PHE A 39 2.84 14.83 16.67
N LEU A 40 2.83 13.55 17.05
CA LEU A 40 1.97 12.54 16.43
C LEU A 40 0.49 12.86 16.60
N THR A 41 0.10 13.42 17.75
CA THR A 41 -1.29 13.82 18.01
C THR A 41 -1.75 14.92 17.06
N GLU A 42 -0.92 15.93 16.80
CA GLU A 42 -1.24 16.98 15.83
C GLU A 42 -1.25 16.46 14.40
N GLU A 43 -0.24 15.66 14.01
CA GLU A 43 -0.18 15.06 12.68
C GLU A 43 -1.41 14.21 12.39
N LYS A 44 -1.85 13.38 13.34
CA LYS A 44 -3.06 12.55 13.19
C LYS A 44 -4.32 13.38 12.94
N ARG A 45 -4.37 14.63 13.43
CA ARG A 45 -5.53 15.52 13.27
C ARG A 45 -5.57 16.18 11.90
N THR A 46 -4.41 16.47 11.30
CA THR A 46 -4.32 17.30 10.09
C THR A 46 -3.86 16.54 8.85
N ASN A 47 -3.23 15.38 9.01
CA ASN A 47 -2.61 14.63 7.94
C ASN A 47 -3.47 13.41 7.56
N PRO A 48 -4.13 13.40 6.39
CA PRO A 48 -4.95 12.27 5.96
C PRO A 48 -4.12 11.02 5.61
N TRP A 49 -2.80 11.14 5.50
CA TRP A 49 -1.87 10.04 5.26
C TRP A 49 -1.10 9.62 6.51
N PHE A 50 -1.55 10.02 7.71
CA PHE A 50 -0.89 9.75 8.98
C PHE A 50 -0.41 8.29 9.12
N GLU A 51 -1.29 7.32 8.88
CA GLU A 51 -0.96 5.89 8.98
C GLU A 51 0.12 5.46 7.96
N GLN A 52 0.10 6.04 6.77
CA GLN A 52 1.10 5.76 5.73
C GLN A 52 2.46 6.34 6.11
N GLU A 53 2.49 7.55 6.67
CA GLU A 53 3.71 8.27 6.98
C GLU A 53 4.36 7.82 8.30
N TYR A 54 3.55 7.49 9.30
CA TYR A 54 4.03 7.21 10.66
C TYR A 54 3.86 5.76 11.11
N HIS A 55 2.99 4.97 10.48
CA HIS A 55 2.68 3.59 10.91
C HIS A 55 3.00 2.52 9.87
N CYS A 56 3.76 2.88 8.83
CA CYS A 56 4.19 1.95 7.78
C CYS A 56 3.02 1.26 7.05
N VAL A 57 1.85 1.91 6.98
CA VAL A 57 0.65 1.32 6.37
C VAL A 57 0.57 1.62 4.87
N PHE A 58 0.44 0.57 4.06
CA PHE A 58 0.04 0.70 2.65
C PHE A 58 -1.48 0.97 2.57
N MET A 59 -1.84 2.24 2.39
CA MET A 59 -3.24 2.68 2.24
C MET A 59 -3.80 2.37 0.85
N GLU A 60 -5.09 2.60 0.60
CA GLU A 60 -5.59 2.61 -0.78
C GLU A 60 -5.02 3.78 -1.58
N THR A 61 -5.02 3.68 -2.92
CA THR A 61 -4.63 4.82 -3.75
C THR A 61 -5.70 5.91 -3.68
N THR A 62 -5.29 7.18 -3.83
CA THR A 62 -6.18 8.35 -3.69
C THR A 62 -7.33 8.37 -4.70
N ASP A 63 -7.17 7.67 -5.82
CA ASP A 63 -8.12 7.55 -6.92
C ASP A 63 -8.90 6.22 -6.88
N SER A 64 -8.70 5.37 -5.87
CA SER A 64 -9.34 4.07 -5.82
C SER A 64 -10.82 4.17 -5.42
N VAL A 65 -11.68 3.51 -6.19
CA VAL A 65 -13.11 3.35 -5.89
C VAL A 65 -13.37 2.04 -5.13
N PHE A 66 -12.55 1.02 -5.36
CA PHE A 66 -12.60 -0.28 -4.70
C PHE A 66 -11.33 -0.49 -3.89
N THR A 67 -11.41 -1.23 -2.79
CA THR A 67 -10.22 -1.65 -2.05
C THR A 67 -9.41 -2.66 -2.85
N PHE A 68 -8.10 -2.72 -2.60
CA PHE A 68 -7.25 -3.76 -3.15
C PHE A 68 -7.81 -5.16 -2.90
N GLU A 69 -8.27 -5.45 -1.68
CA GLU A 69 -8.82 -6.76 -1.31
C GLU A 69 -10.09 -7.10 -2.06
N GLN A 70 -10.97 -6.12 -2.31
CA GLN A 70 -12.17 -6.33 -3.13
C GLN A 70 -11.80 -6.72 -4.55
N VAL A 71 -10.83 -6.05 -5.17
CA VAL A 71 -10.38 -6.38 -6.52
C VAL A 71 -9.71 -7.76 -6.55
N ALA A 72 -8.78 -8.02 -5.62
CA ALA A 72 -8.06 -9.28 -5.55
C ALA A 72 -9.00 -10.48 -5.37
N ALA A 73 -10.04 -10.34 -4.53
CA ALA A 73 -11.02 -11.40 -4.30
C ALA A 73 -11.93 -11.70 -5.50
N THR A 74 -11.97 -10.83 -6.51
CA THR A 74 -12.79 -11.04 -7.72
C THR A 74 -12.06 -11.75 -8.84
N VAL A 75 -10.75 -11.97 -8.72
CA VAL A 75 -9.96 -12.70 -9.72
C VAL A 75 -10.38 -14.17 -9.68
N SER A 76 -10.86 -14.68 -10.82
CA SER A 76 -11.36 -16.05 -10.98
C SER A 76 -10.92 -16.63 -12.33
N GLU A 77 -10.65 -17.93 -12.34
CA GLU A 77 -10.37 -18.71 -13.56
C GLU A 77 -11.65 -19.13 -14.31
N GLU A 78 -12.84 -18.83 -13.77
CA GLU A 78 -14.13 -19.19 -14.38
C GLU A 78 -14.47 -18.37 -15.64
N VAL A 79 -13.76 -17.27 -15.87
CA VAL A 79 -13.95 -16.39 -17.02
C VAL A 79 -12.80 -16.59 -18.01
N GLU A 80 -13.13 -17.02 -19.23
CA GLU A 80 -12.12 -17.16 -20.29
C GLU A 80 -11.50 -15.79 -20.64
N PRO A 81 -10.18 -15.73 -20.89
CA PRO A 81 -9.52 -14.48 -21.27
C PRO A 81 -10.15 -13.85 -22.51
N LEU A 82 -10.43 -12.54 -22.43
CA LEU A 82 -10.92 -11.80 -23.59
C LEU A 82 -9.76 -11.53 -24.55
N LEU A 83 -9.68 -12.32 -25.62
CA LEU A 83 -8.72 -12.11 -26.72
C LEU A 83 -9.33 -11.12 -27.72
N ILE A 84 -8.95 -9.85 -27.61
CA ILE A 84 -9.34 -8.83 -28.58
C ILE A 84 -8.30 -8.83 -29.71
N GLU A 85 -8.70 -9.17 -30.92
CA GLU A 85 -7.88 -8.93 -32.11
C GLU A 85 -7.79 -7.42 -32.33
N VAL A 86 -6.59 -6.86 -32.15
CA VAL A 86 -6.32 -5.46 -32.51
C VAL A 86 -6.06 -5.45 -34.02
N PRO A 87 -6.91 -4.80 -34.84
CA PRO A 87 -6.69 -4.75 -36.27
C PRO A 87 -5.37 -4.05 -36.58
N GLU A 88 -4.57 -4.63 -37.48
CA GLU A 88 -3.46 -3.92 -38.11
C GLU A 88 -4.04 -2.84 -39.03
N TRP A 89 -4.13 -1.61 -38.52
CA TRP A 89 -4.32 -0.42 -39.35
C TRP A 89 -3.04 0.41 -39.39
#